data_AF-A0A0S8GRI0-F1
#
_entry.id   AF-A0A0S8GRI0-F1
#
_cell.length_a   1.000
_cell.length_b   1.000
_cell.length_c   1.000
_cell.angle_alpha   90.00
_cell.angle_beta   90.00
_cell.angle_gamma   90.00
#
_symmetry.space_group_name_H-M   'P 1'
#
loop_
_entity.id
_entity.type
_entity.pdbx_description
1 polymer ?
#
loop_
_entity_poly.entity_id
_entity_poly.type
_entity_poly.pdbx_seq_one_letter_code
_entity_poly.pdbx_strand_id
1 'polypeptide(L)'
;MKPENNIKKTLGNLHFKARPPMHDRILNDTLKAHQQSKHQPPPKTPPHIGKIIMRNKITKFAAAAVIIIAVFIVIIQFDGSIGMTSIGWADVIEQIESVKTMSFVAREETVATEPSENLHENLKITRIYVKDPGMYRYEHLRVNDAESNENFKWTVSSEAIDAVYILKRSGKQIIYLSYQPEIPSVFRQVMNYVDSKSRFDDREALRLWNIIKNATADDTQKKGAENIAGIETVVFETSLEKINLRPWQGRAKIWIDSKTARPVRVQAQLVDDLGVRKKLTYNDIQWDIDLPDSLFNAPPGWEVMEVQQDRNTLLFTRTKLREGVKVTMGPKDGQAIMTEADIESVIQGELIVTYGSGGETSRLIQLTVVPTEACRERIKSYTSDHVKETVLIDFDGFQSEPTIMLPISGEVMVIRGPSTDMTLKEFEEKYLR
;
A
#
# COMPACT_ATOMS: atom_id res chain seq x y z
N MET A 1 -4.84 -50.50 10.87
CA MET A 1 -5.25 -49.56 9.79
C MET A 1 -6.58 -49.99 9.20
N LYS A 2 -7.32 -49.10 8.52
CA LYS A 2 -8.53 -49.47 7.75
C LYS A 2 -8.13 -50.31 6.52
N PRO A 3 -8.96 -51.29 6.07
CA PRO A 3 -8.69 -52.06 4.86
C PRO A 3 -8.87 -51.23 3.59
N GLU A 4 -8.21 -51.65 2.50
CA GLU A 4 -8.11 -50.90 1.24
C GLU A 4 -9.48 -50.49 0.65
N ASN A 5 -10.45 -51.40 0.66
CA ASN A 5 -11.80 -51.15 0.15
C ASN A 5 -12.51 -50.00 0.89
N ASN A 6 -12.20 -49.77 2.17
CA ASN A 6 -12.75 -48.66 2.93
C ASN A 6 -12.10 -47.32 2.57
N ILE A 7 -10.83 -47.33 2.11
CA ILE A 7 -10.13 -46.13 1.61
C ILE A 7 -10.76 -45.71 0.28
N LYS A 8 -10.91 -46.64 -0.67
CA LYS A 8 -11.58 -46.41 -1.96
C LYS A 8 -13.01 -45.85 -1.77
N LYS A 9 -13.80 -46.47 -0.90
CA LYS A 9 -15.17 -46.02 -0.59
C LYS A 9 -15.23 -44.64 0.08
N THR A 10 -14.24 -44.29 0.91
CA THR A 10 -14.20 -42.97 1.56
C THR A 10 -13.83 -41.88 0.56
N LEU A 11 -12.84 -42.12 -0.31
CA LEU A 11 -12.41 -41.15 -1.33
C LEU A 11 -13.49 -40.92 -2.41
N GLY A 12 -14.20 -41.97 -2.84
CA GLY A 12 -15.30 -41.84 -3.80
C GLY A 12 -16.53 -41.07 -3.28
N ASN A 13 -16.68 -40.93 -1.96
CA ASN A 13 -17.78 -40.17 -1.34
C ASN A 13 -17.44 -38.68 -1.11
N LEU A 14 -16.19 -38.26 -1.35
CA LEU A 14 -15.81 -36.85 -1.23
C LEU A 14 -16.35 -36.06 -2.42
N HIS A 15 -17.15 -35.04 -2.16
CA HIS A 15 -17.73 -34.15 -3.18
C HIS A 15 -16.70 -33.13 -3.71
N PHE A 16 -15.54 -33.63 -4.16
CA PHE A 16 -14.43 -32.82 -4.65
C PHE A 16 -14.36 -32.89 -6.19
N LYS A 17 -14.66 -31.79 -6.87
CA LYS A 17 -14.57 -31.67 -8.34
C LYS A 17 -13.12 -31.53 -8.82
N ALA A 18 -12.33 -32.59 -8.66
CA ALA A 18 -11.07 -32.75 -9.40
C ALA A 18 -11.35 -32.98 -10.89
N ARG A 19 -10.45 -32.54 -11.78
CA ARG A 19 -10.45 -33.04 -13.18
C ARG A 19 -10.11 -34.54 -13.16
N PRO A 20 -10.73 -35.39 -14.01
CA PRO A 20 -10.60 -36.85 -13.94
C PRO A 20 -9.18 -37.39 -13.69
N PRO A 21 -8.13 -37.01 -14.45
CA PRO A 21 -6.78 -37.57 -14.26
C PRO A 21 -6.13 -37.22 -12.90
N MET A 22 -6.63 -36.21 -12.18
CA MET A 22 -6.14 -35.87 -10.85
C MET A 22 -6.77 -36.73 -9.75
N HIS A 23 -8.00 -37.22 -9.94
CA HIS A 23 -8.65 -38.14 -8.99
C HIS A 23 -7.93 -39.48 -8.95
N ASP A 24 -7.63 -40.05 -10.13
CA ASP A 24 -6.92 -41.33 -10.25
C ASP A 24 -5.50 -41.27 -9.66
N ARG A 25 -4.81 -40.14 -9.83
CA ARG A 25 -3.49 -39.91 -9.25
C ARG A 25 -3.52 -39.91 -7.73
N ILE A 26 -4.43 -39.14 -7.12
CA ILE A 26 -4.59 -39.08 -5.65
C ILE A 26 -4.94 -40.45 -5.08
N LEU A 27 -5.82 -41.20 -5.76
CA LEU A 27 -6.19 -42.55 -5.34
C LEU A 27 -5.00 -43.50 -5.38
N ASN A 28 -4.24 -43.52 -6.48
CA ASN A 28 -3.08 -44.39 -6.64
C ASN A 28 -1.95 -44.06 -5.66
N ASP A 29 -1.63 -42.79 -5.44
CA ASP A 29 -0.60 -42.36 -4.47
C ASP A 29 -0.99 -42.75 -3.05
N THR A 30 -2.28 -42.62 -2.68
CA THR A 30 -2.81 -43.03 -1.36
C THR A 30 -2.70 -44.55 -1.16
N LEU A 31 -3.04 -45.35 -2.18
CA LEU A 31 -2.96 -46.81 -2.13
C LEU A 31 -1.50 -47.29 -2.03
N LYS A 32 -0.58 -46.65 -2.77
CA LYS A 32 0.86 -46.92 -2.74
C LYS A 32 1.47 -46.65 -1.36
N ALA A 33 1.16 -45.51 -0.76
CA ALA A 33 1.58 -45.19 0.61
C ALA A 33 1.02 -46.19 1.64
N HIS A 34 -0.24 -46.61 1.48
CA HIS A 34 -0.83 -47.63 2.36
C HIS A 34 -0.13 -48.99 2.23
N GLN A 35 0.23 -49.44 1.02
CA GLN A 35 1.02 -50.66 0.84
C GLN A 35 2.41 -50.55 1.47
N GLN A 36 3.13 -49.44 1.24
CA GLN A 36 4.45 -49.19 1.84
C GLN A 36 4.42 -49.26 3.37
N SER A 37 3.37 -48.72 4.00
CA SER A 37 3.21 -48.77 5.47
C SER A 37 3.09 -50.18 6.05
N LYS A 38 2.62 -51.17 5.28
CA LYS A 38 2.51 -52.58 5.73
C LYS A 38 3.85 -53.32 5.80
N HIS A 39 4.87 -52.80 5.14
CA HIS A 39 6.20 -53.40 5.07
C HIS A 39 7.22 -52.77 6.05
N GLN A 40 6.81 -51.77 6.83
CA GLN A 40 7.64 -51.23 7.92
C GLN A 40 7.49 -52.11 9.18
N PRO A 41 8.59 -52.64 9.75
CA PRO A 41 8.52 -53.42 10.98
C PRO A 41 8.15 -52.54 12.18
N PRO A 42 7.36 -53.05 13.13
CA PRO A 42 6.96 -52.27 14.31
C PRO A 42 8.17 -51.93 15.19
N PRO A 43 8.21 -50.72 15.81
CA PRO A 43 9.32 -50.32 16.69
C PRO A 43 9.40 -51.21 17.94
N LYS A 44 10.64 -51.52 18.36
CA LYS A 44 10.92 -52.36 19.54
C LYS A 44 10.47 -51.68 20.83
N THR A 45 9.73 -52.40 21.68
CA THR A 45 9.21 -51.90 22.96
C THR A 45 10.24 -51.97 24.10
N PRO A 46 10.36 -50.92 24.94
CA PRO A 46 11.16 -50.95 26.18
C PRO A 46 10.43 -51.63 27.35
N PRO A 47 11.13 -52.04 28.43
CA PRO A 47 10.63 -52.97 29.44
C PRO A 47 9.58 -52.43 30.44
N HIS A 48 8.78 -53.36 30.97
CA HIS A 48 7.61 -53.12 31.84
C HIS A 48 7.94 -52.60 33.26
N ILE A 49 8.14 -51.28 33.42
CA ILE A 49 8.21 -50.64 34.75
C ILE A 49 6.83 -50.14 35.24
N GLY A 50 5.90 -49.84 34.34
CA GLY A 50 4.62 -49.17 34.66
C GLY A 50 3.57 -49.95 35.47
N LYS A 51 3.86 -51.17 35.97
CA LYS A 51 2.84 -52.06 36.56
C LYS A 51 2.63 -51.91 38.07
N ILE A 52 3.53 -51.26 38.80
CA ILE A 52 3.48 -51.15 40.27
C ILE A 52 2.67 -49.93 40.75
N ILE A 53 2.60 -48.84 39.97
CA ILE A 53 2.10 -47.53 40.46
C ILE A 53 0.57 -47.35 40.32
N MET A 54 -0.11 -48.08 39.43
CA MET A 54 -1.51 -47.80 39.04
C MET A 54 -2.58 -48.67 39.71
N ARG A 55 -2.55 -48.86 41.05
CA ARG A 55 -3.57 -49.64 41.77
C ARG A 55 -4.65 -48.85 42.52
N ASN A 56 -4.52 -47.53 42.67
CA ASN A 56 -5.47 -46.71 43.41
C ASN A 56 -6.28 -45.76 42.50
N LYS A 57 -7.60 -45.59 42.77
CA LYS A 57 -8.49 -44.77 41.92
C LYS A 57 -8.10 -43.29 41.94
N ILE A 58 -7.65 -42.78 43.09
CA ILE A 58 -7.20 -41.39 43.27
C ILE A 58 -5.95 -41.12 42.42
N THR A 59 -4.98 -42.05 42.38
CA THR A 59 -3.75 -41.91 41.58
C THR A 59 -4.02 -41.85 40.08
N LYS A 60 -5.11 -42.46 39.58
CA LYS A 60 -5.52 -42.32 38.17
C LYS A 60 -5.97 -40.90 37.84
N PHE A 61 -6.75 -40.26 38.71
CA PHE A 61 -7.16 -38.86 38.50
C PHE A 61 -5.98 -37.91 38.65
N ALA A 62 -5.07 -38.15 39.61
CA ALA A 62 -3.84 -37.37 39.74
C ALA A 62 -2.94 -37.51 38.49
N ALA A 63 -2.73 -38.72 37.97
CA ALA A 63 -1.96 -38.94 36.75
C ALA A 63 -2.61 -38.29 35.51
N ALA A 64 -3.94 -38.37 35.37
CA ALA A 64 -4.66 -37.69 34.30
C ALA A 64 -4.57 -36.16 34.42
N ALA A 65 -4.69 -35.61 35.62
CA ALA A 65 -4.51 -34.18 35.88
C ALA A 65 -3.07 -33.73 35.59
N VAL A 66 -2.05 -34.51 35.97
CA VAL A 66 -0.64 -34.22 35.64
C VAL A 66 -0.40 -34.30 34.13
N ILE A 67 -1.01 -35.23 33.40
CA ILE A 67 -0.92 -35.28 31.93
C ILE A 67 -1.63 -34.08 31.29
N ILE A 68 -2.81 -33.69 31.78
CA ILE A 68 -3.54 -32.51 31.30
C ILE A 68 -2.74 -31.24 31.58
N ILE A 69 -2.19 -31.08 32.79
CA ILE A 69 -1.31 -29.96 33.17
C ILE A 69 -0.03 -29.98 32.33
N ALA A 70 0.59 -31.14 32.08
CA ALA A 70 1.75 -31.25 31.19
C ALA A 70 1.41 -30.89 29.73
N VAL A 71 0.23 -31.26 29.23
CA VAL A 71 -0.24 -30.87 27.90
C VAL A 71 -0.56 -29.37 27.84
N PHE A 72 -1.16 -28.78 28.87
CA PHE A 72 -1.35 -27.33 28.95
C PHE A 72 -0.02 -26.58 29.09
N ILE A 73 0.96 -27.10 29.85
CA ILE A 73 2.32 -26.54 29.92
C ILE A 73 3.01 -26.64 28.56
N VAL A 74 2.91 -27.77 27.85
CA VAL A 74 3.45 -27.91 26.49
C VAL A 74 2.74 -26.99 25.50
N ILE A 75 1.41 -26.81 25.58
CA ILE A 75 0.69 -25.84 24.73
C ILE A 75 1.12 -24.41 25.08
N ILE A 76 1.25 -24.05 26.36
CA ILE A 76 1.72 -22.72 26.79
C ILE A 76 3.22 -22.50 26.51
N GLN A 77 4.02 -23.55 26.33
CA GLN A 77 5.44 -23.50 25.95
C GLN A 77 5.71 -23.72 24.45
N PHE A 78 4.68 -24.00 23.64
CA PHE A 78 4.78 -24.05 22.17
C PHE A 78 3.89 -23.01 21.47
N ASP A 79 2.94 -22.41 22.18
CA ASP A 79 2.41 -21.06 21.93
C ASP A 79 3.28 -19.98 22.62
N GLY A 80 4.15 -20.41 23.56
CA GLY A 80 5.17 -19.60 24.21
C GLY A 80 6.59 -20.07 23.87
N SER A 81 7.07 -19.69 22.68
CA SER A 81 8.47 -19.90 22.26
C SER A 81 9.43 -19.27 23.28
N ILE A 82 10.09 -20.10 24.09
CA ILE A 82 11.06 -19.68 25.10
C ILE A 82 12.32 -19.17 24.38
N GLY A 83 12.32 -17.89 24.04
CA GLY A 83 13.38 -17.21 23.28
C GLY A 83 12.89 -16.01 22.49
N MET A 84 11.65 -16.06 21.99
CA MET A 84 10.93 -14.86 21.55
C MET A 84 10.07 -14.37 22.71
N THR A 85 10.56 -13.35 23.42
CA THR A 85 9.66 -12.36 24.03
C THR A 85 8.65 -11.99 22.96
N SER A 86 7.36 -12.25 23.19
CA SER A 86 6.33 -11.88 22.23
C SER A 86 6.40 -10.36 22.09
N ILE A 87 6.97 -9.87 20.99
CA ILE A 87 6.94 -8.46 20.63
C ILE A 87 5.50 -8.02 20.78
N GLY A 88 5.27 -7.14 21.74
CA GLY A 88 3.98 -6.52 21.90
C GLY A 88 3.71 -5.68 20.67
N TRP A 89 2.44 -5.63 20.28
CA TRP A 89 1.90 -4.58 19.41
C TRP A 89 2.50 -3.20 19.74
N ALA A 90 2.60 -2.90 21.05
CA ALA A 90 3.08 -1.64 21.60
C ALA A 90 4.52 -1.35 21.19
N ASP A 91 5.40 -2.35 21.31
CA ASP A 91 6.81 -2.23 20.98
C ASP A 91 6.99 -1.89 19.49
N VAL A 92 6.21 -2.49 18.59
CA VAL A 92 6.27 -2.19 17.13
C VAL A 92 5.90 -0.74 16.85
N ILE A 93 4.78 -0.27 17.42
CA ILE A 93 4.27 1.07 17.13
C ILE A 93 5.10 2.15 17.83
N GLU A 94 5.52 1.93 19.07
CA GLU A 94 6.44 2.81 19.80
C GLU A 94 7.78 2.95 19.04
N GLN A 95 8.35 1.84 18.56
CA GLN A 95 9.56 1.88 17.73
C GLN A 95 9.34 2.71 16.46
N ILE A 96 8.27 2.46 15.70
CA ILE A 96 7.99 3.19 14.45
C ILE A 96 7.69 4.68 14.67
N GLU A 97 7.05 5.05 15.78
CA GLU A 97 6.77 6.45 16.12
C GLU A 97 7.98 7.19 16.69
N SER A 98 8.95 6.47 17.27
CA SER A 98 10.24 7.03 17.72
C SER A 98 11.19 7.39 16.57
N VAL A 99 11.06 6.70 15.43
CA VAL A 99 11.99 6.82 14.28
C VAL A 99 12.00 8.25 13.72
N LYS A 100 13.21 8.82 13.62
CA LYS A 100 13.44 10.14 13.02
C LYS A 100 14.09 10.11 11.64
N THR A 101 14.76 9.01 11.30
CA THR A 101 15.37 8.85 9.98
C THR A 101 15.18 7.45 9.46
N MET A 102 14.97 7.32 8.15
CA MET A 102 14.95 6.03 7.49
C MET A 102 15.36 6.12 6.02
N SER A 103 15.77 4.98 5.47
CA SER A 103 15.80 4.78 4.03
C SER A 103 15.25 3.42 3.66
N PHE A 104 14.65 3.30 2.48
CA PHE A 104 14.21 2.01 1.93
C PHE A 104 14.20 2.04 0.40
N VAL A 105 14.15 0.86 -0.21
CA VAL A 105 13.92 0.69 -1.64
C VAL A 105 12.45 0.31 -1.82
N ALA A 106 11.72 1.11 -2.60
CA ALA A 106 10.38 0.80 -3.07
C ALA A 106 10.45 0.27 -4.50
N ARG A 107 9.89 -0.93 -4.72
CA ARG A 107 9.78 -1.58 -6.02
C ARG A 107 8.31 -1.76 -6.37
N GLU A 108 7.86 -1.14 -7.45
CA GLU A 108 6.51 -1.27 -8.01
C GLU A 108 6.60 -2.10 -9.29
N GLU A 109 5.96 -3.26 -9.28
CA GLU A 109 5.78 -4.13 -10.45
C GLU A 109 4.33 -4.04 -10.93
N THR A 110 4.12 -3.52 -12.14
CA THR A 110 2.81 -3.58 -12.80
C THR A 110 2.64 -4.97 -13.42
N VAL A 111 1.63 -5.71 -12.95
CA VAL A 111 1.25 -7.01 -13.49
C VAL A 111 0.19 -6.76 -14.56
N ALA A 112 0.65 -6.40 -15.77
CA ALA A 112 -0.22 -6.14 -16.90
C ALA A 112 -1.18 -7.33 -17.15
N THR A 113 -2.46 -7.03 -17.37
CA THR A 113 -3.50 -8.04 -17.63
C THR A 113 -3.41 -8.65 -19.03
N GLU A 114 -2.75 -7.93 -19.95
CA GLU A 114 -2.37 -8.36 -21.29
C GLU A 114 -0.87 -8.07 -21.45
N PRO A 115 -0.11 -8.89 -22.22
CA PRO A 115 1.30 -8.64 -22.46
C PRO A 115 1.49 -7.38 -23.33
N SER A 116 1.72 -6.23 -22.69
CA SER A 116 2.17 -5.01 -23.37
C SER A 116 3.59 -5.19 -23.90
N GLU A 117 3.85 -4.81 -25.15
CA GLU A 117 5.21 -4.90 -25.74
C GLU A 117 6.23 -3.99 -25.01
N ASN A 118 5.76 -2.94 -24.32
CA ASN A 118 6.59 -2.07 -23.49
C ASN A 118 6.80 -2.62 -22.07
N LEU A 119 7.71 -3.60 -21.89
CA LEU A 119 8.03 -4.11 -20.54
C LEU A 119 8.62 -3.05 -19.59
N HIS A 120 9.24 -1.98 -20.09
CA HIS A 120 9.78 -0.89 -19.26
C HIS A 120 8.76 -0.21 -18.36
N GLU A 121 7.50 -0.11 -18.81
CA GLU A 121 6.41 0.53 -18.05
C GLU A 121 6.01 -0.30 -16.82
N ASN A 122 6.48 -1.56 -16.73
CA ASN A 122 6.04 -2.51 -15.72
C ASN A 122 6.95 -2.62 -14.49
N LEU A 123 8.09 -1.92 -14.43
CA LEU A 123 8.98 -1.96 -13.25
C LEU A 123 9.55 -0.58 -12.91
N LYS A 124 9.08 -0.02 -11.79
CA LYS A 124 9.60 1.21 -11.20
C LYS A 124 10.35 0.91 -9.90
N ILE A 125 11.55 1.45 -9.76
CA ILE A 125 12.38 1.30 -8.56
C ILE A 125 12.74 2.68 -8.03
N THR A 126 12.47 2.92 -6.75
CA THR A 126 12.67 4.20 -6.09
C THR A 126 13.44 4.00 -4.79
N ARG A 127 14.59 4.64 -4.64
CA ARG A 127 15.26 4.80 -3.34
C ARG A 127 14.60 5.96 -2.60
N ILE A 128 14.16 5.74 -1.37
CA ILE A 128 13.46 6.75 -0.57
C ILE A 128 14.24 6.99 0.72
N TYR A 129 14.46 8.25 1.05
CA TYR A 129 15.08 8.73 2.28
C TYR A 129 14.15 9.69 2.98
N VAL A 130 13.98 9.54 4.30
CA VAL A 130 13.13 10.40 5.12
C VAL A 130 13.88 10.84 6.36
N LYS A 131 13.81 12.14 6.66
CA LYS A 131 14.34 12.77 7.86
C LYS A 131 13.23 13.65 8.47
N ASP A 132 12.64 13.16 9.56
CA ASP A 132 11.59 13.83 10.32
C ASP A 132 12.19 14.97 11.16
N PRO A 133 11.57 16.17 11.20
CA PRO A 133 10.38 16.56 10.47
C PRO A 133 10.64 17.01 9.03
N GLY A 134 9.86 16.47 8.09
CA GLY A 134 9.52 17.17 6.85
C GLY A 134 10.52 17.12 5.70
N MET A 135 11.62 16.37 5.78
CA MET A 135 12.55 16.19 4.66
C MET A 135 12.42 14.80 4.04
N TYR A 136 12.20 14.76 2.73
CA TYR A 136 12.07 13.53 1.94
C TYR A 136 12.91 13.65 0.67
N ARG A 137 13.52 12.54 0.24
CA ARG A 137 14.21 12.41 -1.05
C ARG A 137 13.79 11.12 -1.72
N TYR A 138 13.46 11.20 -2.99
CA TYR A 138 13.10 10.08 -3.85
C TYR A 138 14.09 10.06 -5.02
N GLU A 139 14.75 8.93 -5.23
CA GLU A 139 15.65 8.70 -6.36
C GLU A 139 15.06 7.59 -7.23
N HIS A 140 14.56 7.93 -8.41
CA HIS A 140 14.12 6.93 -9.37
C HIS A 140 15.34 6.36 -10.07
N LEU A 141 15.47 5.04 -10.01
CA LEU A 141 16.60 4.33 -10.58
C LEU A 141 16.22 3.87 -11.98
N ARG A 142 17.08 4.15 -12.95
CA ARG A 142 16.90 3.68 -14.32
C ARG A 142 17.00 2.17 -14.33
N VAL A 143 15.89 1.52 -14.66
CA VAL A 143 15.88 0.09 -15.00
C VAL A 143 16.35 -0.02 -16.44
N ASN A 144 17.66 -0.18 -16.62
CA ASN A 144 18.21 -0.57 -17.92
C ASN A 144 17.56 -1.88 -18.37
N ASP A 145 17.47 -2.09 -19.68
CA ASP A 145 17.29 -3.42 -20.23
C ASP A 145 18.42 -4.32 -19.75
N ALA A 146 18.12 -5.13 -18.73
CA ALA A 146 18.87 -6.34 -18.52
C ALA A 146 18.57 -7.22 -19.73
N GLU A 147 19.61 -7.60 -20.48
CA GLU A 147 19.51 -8.62 -21.52
C GLU A 147 18.65 -9.77 -21.00
N SER A 148 17.56 -10.08 -21.69
CA SER A 148 16.51 -10.96 -21.19
C SER A 148 16.96 -12.41 -21.18
N ASN A 149 17.81 -12.75 -20.21
CA ASN A 149 18.07 -14.13 -19.84
C ASN A 149 16.77 -14.76 -19.33
N GLU A 150 16.61 -16.06 -19.57
CA GLU A 150 15.37 -16.82 -19.32
C GLU A 150 14.89 -16.81 -17.85
N ASN A 151 15.67 -16.22 -16.94
CA ASN A 151 15.39 -16.12 -15.51
C ASN A 151 14.91 -14.72 -15.04
N PHE A 152 14.71 -13.75 -15.95
CA PHE A 152 14.16 -12.41 -15.65
C PHE A 152 14.84 -11.68 -14.47
N LYS A 153 16.17 -11.85 -14.32
CA LYS A 153 16.95 -11.13 -13.31
C LYS A 153 17.35 -9.74 -13.79
N TRP A 154 16.50 -8.77 -13.50
CA TRP A 154 16.79 -7.35 -13.66
C TRP A 154 18.01 -6.93 -12.81
N THR A 155 19.08 -6.48 -13.47
CA THR A 155 20.22 -5.82 -12.82
C THR A 155 19.98 -4.32 -12.78
N VAL A 156 19.69 -3.78 -11.60
CA VAL A 156 19.61 -2.33 -11.39
C VAL A 156 21.03 -1.77 -11.44
N SER A 157 21.33 -0.88 -12.38
CA SER A 157 22.53 -0.07 -12.27
C SER A 157 22.34 0.90 -11.11
N SER A 158 23.11 0.72 -10.03
CA SER A 158 23.05 1.59 -8.85
C SER A 158 23.45 3.05 -9.14
N GLU A 159 24.06 3.29 -10.30
CA GLU A 159 24.68 4.56 -10.70
C GLU A 159 23.78 5.41 -11.61
N ALA A 160 22.79 4.81 -12.28
CA ALA A 160 21.89 5.52 -13.19
C ALA A 160 20.63 6.02 -12.46
N ILE A 161 20.71 7.22 -11.89
CA ILE A 161 19.53 7.91 -11.33
C ILE A 161 18.83 8.68 -12.46
N ASP A 162 17.57 8.33 -12.72
CA ASP A 162 16.73 8.89 -13.77
C ASP A 162 16.03 10.18 -13.34
N ALA A 163 15.60 10.24 -12.08
CA ALA A 163 14.99 11.42 -11.49
C ALA A 163 15.31 11.55 -10.00
N VAL A 164 15.48 12.77 -9.52
CA VAL A 164 15.55 13.08 -8.08
C VAL A 164 14.47 14.07 -7.73
N TYR A 165 13.70 13.73 -6.70
CA TYR A 165 12.69 14.59 -6.10
C TYR A 165 13.04 14.82 -4.64
N ILE A 166 13.09 16.08 -4.21
CA ILE A 166 13.34 16.45 -2.82
C ILE A 166 12.15 17.27 -2.34
N LEU A 167 11.59 16.88 -1.20
CA LEU A 167 10.55 17.59 -0.49
C LEU A 167 11.15 18.14 0.81
N LYS A 168 11.06 19.45 1.03
CA LYS A 168 11.36 20.08 2.33
C LYS A 168 10.14 20.83 2.84
N ARG A 169 9.69 20.50 4.05
CA ARG A 169 8.59 21.19 4.71
C ARG A 169 9.11 22.16 5.77
N SER A 170 8.86 23.44 5.58
CA SER A 170 9.12 24.51 6.56
C SER A 170 7.78 25.10 7.01
N GLY A 171 7.20 24.54 8.08
CA GLY A 171 5.87 24.91 8.56
C GLY A 171 4.76 24.62 7.53
N LYS A 172 4.21 25.70 6.95
CA LYS A 172 3.22 25.64 5.85
C LYS A 172 3.84 25.55 4.46
N GLN A 173 5.13 25.88 4.33
CA GLN A 173 5.81 25.93 3.04
C GLN A 173 6.30 24.53 2.67
N ILE A 174 6.06 24.16 1.42
CA ILE A 174 6.59 22.94 0.82
C ILE A 174 7.51 23.38 -0.32
N ILE A 175 8.81 23.14 -0.17
CA ILE A 175 9.78 23.32 -1.24
C ILE A 175 9.93 21.97 -1.94
N TYR A 176 9.63 21.96 -3.22
CA TYR A 176 9.79 20.81 -4.11
C TYR A 176 10.94 21.10 -5.08
N LEU A 177 11.95 20.26 -5.07
CA LEU A 177 13.03 20.27 -6.06
C LEU A 177 12.88 19.03 -6.92
N SER A 178 12.67 19.21 -8.22
CA SER A 178 12.61 18.12 -9.21
C SER A 178 13.80 18.23 -10.16
N TYR A 179 14.38 17.09 -10.51
CA TYR A 179 15.37 16.97 -11.57
C TYR A 179 15.15 15.73 -12.42
N GLN A 180 15.27 15.91 -13.74
CA GLN A 180 15.37 14.85 -14.74
C GLN A 180 16.41 15.28 -15.80
N PRO A 181 17.45 14.48 -16.09
CA PRO A 181 18.58 14.91 -16.92
C PRO A 181 18.23 15.02 -18.41
N GLU A 182 17.22 14.27 -18.87
CA GLU A 182 16.93 14.05 -20.29
C GLU A 182 15.66 14.74 -20.79
N ILE A 183 14.90 15.44 -19.93
CA ILE A 183 13.64 16.11 -20.33
C ILE A 183 13.89 17.60 -20.69
N PRO A 184 13.67 18.02 -21.95
CA PRO A 184 13.79 19.41 -22.36
C PRO A 184 12.89 20.36 -21.55
N SER A 185 13.38 21.57 -21.28
CA SER A 185 12.73 22.56 -20.41
C SER A 185 11.25 22.84 -20.75
N VAL A 186 10.87 22.78 -22.03
CA VAL A 186 9.48 22.99 -22.48
C VAL A 186 8.51 21.91 -21.97
N PHE A 187 8.96 20.66 -21.84
CA PHE A 187 8.11 19.58 -21.28
C PHE A 187 7.95 19.71 -19.75
N ARG A 188 8.86 20.41 -19.07
CA ARG A 188 8.82 20.56 -17.60
C ARG A 188 7.61 21.37 -17.12
N GLN A 189 7.13 22.36 -17.88
CA GLN A 189 5.93 23.13 -17.51
C GLN A 189 4.64 22.28 -17.57
N VAL A 190 4.50 21.44 -18.60
CA VAL A 190 3.37 20.49 -18.70
C VAL A 190 3.48 19.43 -17.60
N MET A 191 4.69 18.92 -17.35
CA MET A 191 4.92 17.98 -16.25
C MET A 191 4.65 18.61 -14.88
N ASN A 192 4.98 19.88 -14.60
CA ASN A 192 4.61 20.54 -13.34
C ASN A 192 3.10 20.56 -13.09
N TYR A 193 2.29 20.69 -14.14
CA TYR A 193 0.83 20.65 -14.04
C TYR A 193 0.29 19.22 -13.90
N VAL A 194 0.80 18.27 -14.69
CA VAL A 194 0.41 16.84 -14.63
C VAL A 194 0.91 16.19 -13.33
N ASP A 195 2.03 16.64 -12.79
CA ASP A 195 2.63 16.16 -11.54
C ASP A 195 1.94 16.73 -10.30
N SER A 196 1.20 17.84 -10.45
CA SER A 196 0.16 18.22 -9.49
C SER A 196 -1.01 17.20 -9.41
N LYS A 197 -1.12 16.29 -10.39
CA LYS A 197 -2.05 15.15 -10.41
C LYS A 197 -1.34 13.84 -9.98
N SER A 198 -0.08 13.61 -10.36
CA SER A 198 0.74 12.47 -9.87
C SER A 198 1.47 12.67 -8.54
N ARG A 199 1.18 13.78 -7.82
CA ARG A 199 1.53 14.09 -6.42
C ARG A 199 2.71 13.25 -5.89
N PHE A 200 3.95 13.73 -6.05
CA PHE A 200 5.09 13.13 -5.37
C PHE A 200 4.86 13.12 -3.86
N ASP A 201 4.58 11.91 -3.41
CA ASP A 201 3.76 11.68 -2.25
C ASP A 201 4.66 11.46 -1.04
N ASP A 202 4.51 12.33 -0.05
CA ASP A 202 4.68 11.95 1.34
C ASP A 202 3.96 10.60 1.61
N ARG A 203 2.81 10.33 0.95
CA ARG A 203 2.10 9.04 0.83
C ARG A 203 2.77 7.91 0.00
N GLU A 204 4.10 7.87 -0.06
CA GLU A 204 4.84 6.59 -0.15
C GLU A 204 5.37 6.20 1.23
N ALA A 205 6.13 7.08 1.88
CA ALA A 205 6.53 6.88 3.28
C ALA A 205 5.32 6.76 4.21
N LEU A 206 4.30 7.62 4.05
CA LEU A 206 3.04 7.57 4.78
C LEU A 206 2.22 6.32 4.41
N ARG A 207 2.36 5.79 3.19
CA ARG A 207 1.67 4.55 2.77
C ARG A 207 2.35 3.34 3.38
N LEU A 208 3.67 3.29 3.40
CA LEU A 208 4.43 2.31 4.18
C LEU A 208 4.02 2.37 5.66
N TRP A 209 4.00 3.57 6.25
CA TRP A 209 3.53 3.79 7.63
C TRP A 209 2.10 3.28 7.84
N ASN A 210 1.15 3.69 6.99
CA ASN A 210 -0.25 3.30 7.14
C ASN A 210 -0.44 1.80 6.93
N ILE A 211 0.26 1.19 5.97
CA ILE A 211 0.26 -0.27 5.76
C ILE A 211 0.74 -0.96 7.03
N ILE A 212 1.88 -0.55 7.59
CA ILE A 212 2.40 -1.15 8.82
C ILE A 212 1.40 -0.93 9.97
N LYS A 213 1.08 0.32 10.30
CA LYS A 213 0.21 0.66 11.44
C LYS A 213 -1.14 -0.07 11.42
N ASN A 214 -1.80 -0.19 10.27
CA ASN A 214 -3.11 -0.85 10.18
C ASN A 214 -3.01 -2.38 10.12
N ALA A 215 -1.96 -2.94 9.54
CA ALA A 215 -1.75 -4.38 9.50
C ALA A 215 -1.27 -4.95 10.83
N THR A 216 -0.53 -4.15 11.60
CA THR A 216 -0.13 -4.48 12.96
C THR A 216 -1.17 -4.05 13.99
N ALA A 217 -2.25 -3.36 13.60
CA ALA A 217 -3.29 -2.87 14.53
C ALA A 217 -4.05 -3.98 15.29
N ASP A 218 -3.97 -5.22 14.81
CA ASP A 218 -4.87 -6.31 15.16
C ASP A 218 -4.11 -7.65 15.10
N ASP A 219 -3.84 -8.24 16.27
CA ASP A 219 -3.03 -9.46 16.41
C ASP A 219 -3.61 -10.68 15.67
N THR A 220 -4.90 -10.68 15.29
CA THR A 220 -5.48 -11.76 14.46
C THR A 220 -4.92 -11.77 13.02
N GLN A 221 -4.18 -10.72 12.66
CA GLN A 221 -3.49 -10.57 11.38
C GLN A 221 -2.11 -11.22 11.39
N LYS A 222 -1.58 -11.62 12.56
CA LYS A 222 -0.37 -12.45 12.70
C LYS A 222 -0.59 -13.83 12.06
N LYS A 223 0.24 -14.19 11.07
CA LYS A 223 0.14 -15.45 10.30
C LYS A 223 1.15 -16.51 10.70
N GLY A 224 2.23 -16.13 11.38
CA GLY A 224 3.27 -17.05 11.83
C GLY A 224 4.63 -16.38 11.90
N ALA A 225 5.68 -17.17 11.71
CA ALA A 225 7.05 -16.70 11.61
C ALA A 225 7.70 -17.21 10.30
N GLU A 226 8.55 -16.38 9.69
CA GLU A 226 9.31 -16.69 8.48
C GLU A 226 10.77 -16.24 8.67
N ASN A 227 11.73 -16.94 8.05
CA ASN A 227 13.11 -16.45 7.97
C ASN A 227 13.33 -15.72 6.64
N ILE A 228 13.76 -14.46 6.69
CA ILE A 228 14.15 -13.69 5.51
C ILE A 228 15.62 -13.28 5.65
N ALA A 229 16.45 -13.75 4.71
CA ALA A 229 17.88 -13.43 4.65
C ALA A 229 18.64 -13.66 5.98
N GLY A 230 18.26 -14.70 6.72
CA GLY A 230 18.85 -15.02 8.03
C GLY A 230 18.13 -14.37 9.22
N ILE A 231 17.32 -13.33 9.00
CA ILE A 231 16.51 -12.66 10.02
C ILE A 231 15.29 -13.51 10.34
N GLU A 232 15.08 -13.84 11.62
CA GLU A 232 13.83 -14.42 12.10
C GLU A 232 12.78 -13.31 12.18
N THR A 233 11.61 -13.52 11.57
CA THR A 233 10.57 -12.50 11.49
C THR A 233 9.21 -13.02 11.91
N VAL A 234 8.42 -12.18 12.57
CA VAL A 234 6.98 -12.36 12.75
C VAL A 234 6.26 -11.77 11.54
N VAL A 235 5.26 -12.50 11.03
CA VAL A 235 4.55 -12.18 9.80
C VAL A 235 3.15 -11.70 10.10
N PHE A 236 2.79 -10.52 9.59
CA PHE A 236 1.44 -9.97 9.61
C PHE A 236 0.88 -9.90 8.19
N GLU A 237 -0.41 -10.16 8.01
CA GLU A 237 -1.10 -10.03 6.72
C GLU A 237 -2.49 -9.40 6.89
N THR A 238 -2.73 -8.32 6.16
CA THR A 238 -3.97 -7.53 6.19
C THR A 238 -4.56 -7.33 4.80
N SER A 239 -5.81 -6.89 4.74
CA SER A 239 -6.46 -6.45 3.51
C SER A 239 -6.33 -4.94 3.35
N LEU A 240 -6.03 -4.46 2.15
CA LEU A 240 -5.74 -3.04 1.88
C LEU A 240 -6.98 -2.15 2.03
N GLU A 241 -8.16 -2.72 1.85
CA GLU A 241 -9.47 -2.09 2.03
C GLU A 241 -9.65 -1.58 3.48
N LYS A 242 -9.01 -2.22 4.48
CA LYS A 242 -8.99 -1.74 5.87
C LYS A 242 -8.15 -0.48 6.09
N ILE A 243 -7.21 -0.18 5.19
CA ILE A 243 -6.15 0.82 5.39
C ILE A 243 -6.57 2.20 4.83
N ASN A 244 -7.73 2.29 4.16
CA ASN A 244 -8.29 3.51 3.58
C ASN A 244 -7.31 4.28 2.65
N LEU A 245 -6.49 3.55 1.90
CA LEU A 245 -5.47 4.11 1.00
C LEU A 245 -6.02 4.46 -0.41
N ARG A 246 -7.32 4.75 -0.53
CA ARG A 246 -8.15 4.73 -1.77
C ARG A 246 -8.61 3.29 -2.13
N PRO A 247 -9.33 2.98 -3.25
CA PRO A 247 -10.08 1.73 -3.43
C PRO A 247 -9.18 0.54 -3.79
N TRP A 248 -7.96 0.50 -3.28
CA TRP A 248 -7.02 -0.56 -3.57
C TRP A 248 -7.50 -1.85 -2.94
N GLN A 249 -8.09 -2.69 -3.78
CA GLN A 249 -8.45 -4.05 -3.39
C GLN A 249 -7.18 -4.88 -3.36
N GLY A 250 -6.97 -5.64 -2.29
CA GLY A 250 -5.73 -6.40 -2.19
C GLY A 250 -5.29 -6.74 -0.78
N ARG A 251 -4.04 -7.18 -0.66
CA ARG A 251 -3.45 -7.64 0.60
C ARG A 251 -2.04 -7.11 0.77
N ALA A 252 -1.72 -6.69 2.00
CA ALA A 252 -0.37 -6.40 2.42
C ALA A 252 0.14 -7.48 3.38
N LYS A 253 1.42 -7.84 3.23
CA LYS A 253 2.18 -8.75 4.07
C LYS A 253 3.41 -8.01 4.60
N ILE A 254 3.64 -8.06 5.90
CA ILE A 254 4.74 -7.38 6.59
C ILE A 254 5.53 -8.41 7.38
N TRP A 255 6.85 -8.26 7.35
CA TRP A 255 7.80 -9.07 8.10
C TRP A 255 8.52 -8.17 9.09
N ILE A 256 8.38 -8.48 10.37
CA ILE A 256 8.93 -7.72 11.50
C ILE A 256 10.00 -8.58 12.16
N ASP A 257 11.21 -8.05 12.32
CA ASP A 257 12.31 -8.75 13.02
C ASP A 257 11.88 -9.12 14.46
N SER A 258 12.02 -10.41 14.80
CA SER A 258 11.60 -10.99 16.08
C SER A 258 12.35 -10.43 17.30
N LYS A 259 13.44 -9.69 17.09
CA LYS A 259 14.31 -9.15 18.15
C LYS A 259 14.21 -7.64 18.30
N THR A 260 13.99 -6.91 17.20
CA THR A 260 14.01 -5.43 17.20
C THR A 260 12.62 -4.80 17.08
N ALA A 261 11.57 -5.59 16.84
CA ALA A 261 10.21 -5.10 16.56
C ALA A 261 10.11 -4.19 15.32
N ARG A 262 11.14 -4.15 14.47
CA ARG A 262 11.21 -3.29 13.27
C ARG A 262 10.81 -4.05 12.00
N PRO A 263 9.96 -3.47 11.13
CA PRO A 263 9.70 -4.04 9.81
C PRO A 263 10.99 -4.10 8.96
N VAL A 264 11.28 -5.29 8.43
CA VAL A 264 12.42 -5.54 7.52
C VAL A 264 11.98 -5.68 6.06
N ARG A 265 10.69 -5.95 5.83
CA ARG A 265 10.06 -5.98 4.51
C ARG A 265 8.57 -5.70 4.62
N VAL A 266 8.04 -5.01 3.62
CA VAL A 266 6.60 -4.88 3.39
C VAL A 266 6.32 -5.22 1.93
N GLN A 267 5.25 -5.96 1.65
CA GLN A 267 4.79 -6.25 0.30
C GLN A 267 3.29 -6.04 0.22
N ALA A 268 2.82 -5.39 -0.84
CA ALA A 268 1.39 -5.25 -1.12
C ALA A 268 1.10 -5.75 -2.53
N GLN A 269 0.08 -6.59 -2.67
CA GLN A 269 -0.55 -6.89 -3.95
C GLN A 269 -1.86 -6.11 -3.98
N LEU A 270 -2.02 -5.23 -4.97
CA LEU A 270 -3.18 -4.35 -5.08
C LEU A 270 -3.72 -4.34 -6.51
N VAL A 271 -5.00 -4.02 -6.63
CA VAL A 271 -5.64 -3.60 -7.88
C VAL A 271 -5.93 -2.12 -7.72
N ASP A 272 -5.40 -1.28 -8.62
CA ASP A 272 -5.73 0.14 -8.60
C ASP A 272 -7.10 0.43 -9.23
N ASP A 273 -7.50 1.68 -9.15
CA ASP A 273 -8.81 2.19 -9.55
C ASP A 273 -9.10 1.89 -11.03
N LEU A 274 -8.07 1.71 -11.88
CA LEU A 274 -8.19 1.38 -13.31
C LEU A 274 -8.22 -0.14 -13.58
N GLY A 275 -8.29 -0.96 -12.53
CA GLY A 275 -8.22 -2.42 -12.62
C GLY A 275 -6.80 -2.96 -12.79
N VAL A 276 -5.77 -2.10 -12.76
CA VAL A 276 -4.39 -2.51 -13.01
C VAL A 276 -3.83 -3.19 -11.76
N ARG A 277 -3.35 -4.42 -11.92
CA ARG A 277 -2.73 -5.18 -10.84
C ARG A 277 -1.31 -4.67 -10.62
N LYS A 278 -0.96 -4.38 -9.37
CA LYS A 278 0.35 -3.91 -8.96
C LYS A 278 0.86 -4.72 -7.78
N LYS A 279 2.17 -4.95 -7.75
CA LYS A 279 2.89 -5.55 -6.63
C LYS A 279 3.92 -4.53 -6.15
N LEU A 280 3.64 -3.91 -5.01
CA LEU A 280 4.57 -3.06 -4.29
C LEU A 280 5.42 -3.92 -3.36
N THR A 281 6.73 -3.70 -3.31
CA THR A 281 7.64 -4.30 -2.34
C THR A 281 8.57 -3.23 -1.79
N TYR A 282 8.56 -3.06 -0.47
CA TYR A 282 9.47 -2.22 0.27
C TYR A 282 10.51 -3.12 0.94
N ASN A 283 11.77 -2.95 0.57
CA ASN A 283 12.90 -3.73 1.07
C ASN A 283 14.05 -2.81 1.49
N ASP A 284 15.09 -3.42 2.06
CA ASP A 284 16.32 -2.77 2.50
C ASP A 284 16.02 -1.58 3.44
N ILE A 285 15.01 -1.78 4.31
CA ILE A 285 14.50 -0.77 5.24
C ILE A 285 15.53 -0.59 6.36
N GLN A 286 16.12 0.60 6.41
CA GLN A 286 17.07 1.01 7.44
C GLN A 286 16.43 2.09 8.29
N TRP A 287 16.59 1.96 9.60
CA TRP A 287 15.93 2.76 10.64
C TRP A 287 16.99 3.48 11.48
N ASP A 288 16.74 4.73 11.85
CA ASP A 288 17.62 5.59 12.66
C ASP A 288 19.03 5.80 12.08
N ILE A 289 19.11 5.84 10.75
CA ILE A 289 20.35 6.10 10.01
C ILE A 289 20.73 7.59 10.04
N ASP A 290 22.03 7.89 10.11
CA ASP A 290 22.50 9.27 9.99
C ASP A 290 22.35 9.75 8.54
N LEU A 291 21.45 10.72 8.32
CA LEU A 291 21.19 11.33 7.03
C LEU A 291 21.70 12.79 7.04
N PRO A 292 22.81 13.11 6.35
CA PRO A 292 23.34 14.46 6.33
C PRO A 292 22.41 15.40 5.54
N ASP A 293 22.31 16.66 5.96
CA ASP A 293 21.41 17.63 5.31
C ASP A 293 21.75 17.88 3.83
N SER A 294 23.01 17.65 3.45
CA SER A 294 23.49 17.70 2.06
C SER A 294 22.82 16.67 1.14
N LEU A 295 22.33 15.54 1.68
CA LEU A 295 21.55 14.56 0.91
C LEU A 295 20.26 15.17 0.37
N PHE A 296 19.66 16.10 1.12
CA PHE A 296 18.44 16.81 0.72
C PHE A 296 18.75 18.08 -0.09
N ASN A 297 19.93 18.20 -0.69
CA ASN A 297 20.23 19.25 -1.65
C ASN A 297 20.29 18.68 -3.08
N ALA A 298 20.14 19.56 -4.07
CA ALA A 298 20.33 19.17 -5.46
C ALA A 298 21.78 18.69 -5.69
N PRO A 299 22.00 17.62 -6.48
CA PRO A 299 23.34 17.18 -6.83
C PRO A 299 24.14 18.27 -7.59
N PRO A 300 25.47 18.31 -7.49
CA PRO A 300 26.28 19.27 -8.23
C PRO A 300 26.10 19.15 -9.75
N GLY A 301 25.98 20.30 -10.44
CA GLY A 301 25.80 20.37 -11.89
C GLY A 301 24.38 20.08 -12.39
N TRP A 302 23.41 19.85 -11.49
CA TRP A 302 22.03 19.56 -11.83
C TRP A 302 21.19 20.85 -11.83
N GLU A 303 20.43 21.09 -12.91
CA GLU A 303 19.55 22.26 -13.03
C GLU A 303 18.36 22.12 -12.07
N VAL A 304 18.23 23.05 -11.11
CA VAL A 304 17.23 22.94 -10.05
C VAL A 304 15.93 23.62 -10.46
N MET A 305 14.86 22.86 -10.59
CA MET A 305 13.51 23.39 -10.64
C MET A 305 12.96 23.48 -9.22
N GLU A 306 13.13 24.66 -8.60
CA GLU A 306 12.53 24.97 -7.31
C GLU A 306 11.08 25.43 -7.49
N VAL A 307 10.17 24.73 -6.82
CA VAL A 307 8.76 25.07 -6.72
C VAL A 307 8.41 25.20 -5.25
N GLN A 308 8.16 26.42 -4.79
CA GLN A 308 7.67 26.66 -3.43
C GLN A 308 6.14 26.70 -3.45
N GLN A 309 5.50 25.94 -2.56
CA GLN A 309 4.06 26.02 -2.31
C GLN A 309 3.77 26.53 -0.91
N ASP A 310 3.06 27.65 -0.82
CA ASP A 310 2.42 28.12 0.41
C ASP A 310 0.97 27.62 0.40
N ARG A 311 0.60 26.77 1.36
CA ARG A 311 -0.78 26.28 1.51
C ARG A 311 -1.47 26.93 2.69
N ASN A 312 -2.53 27.69 2.39
CA ASN A 312 -3.46 28.18 3.39
C ASN A 312 -4.74 27.35 3.31
N THR A 313 -4.90 26.44 4.25
CA THR A 313 -6.11 25.62 4.42
C THR A 313 -7.08 26.32 5.37
N LEU A 314 -8.36 26.36 5.00
CA LEU A 314 -9.49 26.73 5.84
C LEU A 314 -10.44 25.53 5.89
N LEU A 315 -10.71 25.03 7.10
CA LEU A 315 -11.64 23.91 7.30
C LEU A 315 -13.06 24.48 7.35
N PHE A 316 -13.95 23.89 6.57
CA PHE A 316 -15.34 24.33 6.45
C PHE A 316 -16.26 23.31 7.11
N THR A 317 -17.04 23.72 8.11
CA THR A 317 -17.94 22.80 8.83
C THR A 317 -19.27 22.68 8.09
N ARG A 318 -19.29 21.87 7.01
CA ARG A 318 -20.49 21.51 6.22
C ARG A 318 -21.19 22.71 5.54
N THR A 319 -20.40 23.68 5.10
CA THR A 319 -20.85 24.85 4.32
C THR A 319 -21.41 24.39 2.96
N LYS A 320 -22.30 25.15 2.31
CA LYS A 320 -22.80 24.83 0.96
C LYS A 320 -22.24 25.80 -0.07
N LEU A 321 -22.30 25.42 -1.35
CA LEU A 321 -22.17 26.39 -2.44
C LEU A 321 -23.30 27.43 -2.33
N ARG A 322 -22.95 28.68 -2.56
CA ARG A 322 -23.89 29.80 -2.61
C ARG A 322 -24.79 29.69 -3.84
N GLU A 323 -26.01 30.22 -3.71
CA GLU A 323 -26.93 30.33 -4.84
C GLU A 323 -26.32 31.14 -5.99
N GLY A 324 -26.49 30.66 -7.22
CA GLY A 324 -25.91 31.26 -8.43
C GLY A 324 -24.51 30.75 -8.80
N VAL A 325 -23.78 30.10 -7.88
CA VAL A 325 -22.48 29.47 -8.19
C VAL A 325 -22.71 28.24 -9.06
N LYS A 326 -22.14 28.24 -10.27
CA LYS A 326 -22.24 27.13 -11.21
C LYS A 326 -21.03 26.22 -11.11
N VAL A 327 -21.26 24.92 -11.12
CA VAL A 327 -20.21 23.90 -11.18
C VAL A 327 -20.67 22.79 -12.08
N THR A 328 -19.93 22.46 -13.13
CA THR A 328 -20.22 21.27 -13.94
C THR A 328 -18.98 20.40 -14.09
N MET A 329 -19.20 19.10 -14.27
CA MET A 329 -18.13 18.17 -14.62
C MET A 329 -18.64 17.16 -15.65
N GLY A 330 -17.89 16.98 -16.74
CA GLY A 330 -18.25 16.09 -17.83
C GLY A 330 -17.20 16.06 -18.94
N PRO A 331 -17.40 15.23 -19.98
CA PRO A 331 -16.61 15.30 -21.20
C PRO A 331 -16.81 16.66 -21.90
N LYS A 332 -15.80 17.13 -22.62
CA LYS A 332 -15.75 18.49 -23.19
C LYS A 332 -16.97 18.86 -24.04
N ASP A 333 -17.44 17.93 -24.85
CA ASP A 333 -18.51 18.14 -25.85
C ASP A 333 -19.77 17.30 -25.54
N GLY A 334 -19.93 16.81 -24.30
CA GLY A 334 -21.04 15.94 -23.89
C GLY A 334 -21.82 16.44 -22.66
N GLN A 335 -22.74 15.60 -22.19
CA GLN A 335 -23.59 15.95 -21.05
C GLN A 335 -22.81 15.97 -19.73
N ALA A 336 -23.04 16.98 -18.88
CA ALA A 336 -22.49 17.03 -17.54
C ALA A 336 -22.93 15.81 -16.70
N ILE A 337 -21.95 15.11 -16.12
CA ILE A 337 -22.10 13.97 -15.21
C ILE A 337 -22.53 14.46 -13.82
N MET A 338 -22.03 15.64 -13.44
CA MET A 338 -22.30 16.35 -12.18
C MET A 338 -22.57 17.83 -12.44
N THR A 339 -23.45 18.41 -11.63
CA THR A 339 -23.78 19.84 -11.55
C THR A 339 -23.61 20.40 -10.13
N GLU A 340 -23.77 21.71 -9.89
CA GLU A 340 -23.73 22.28 -8.53
C GLU A 340 -24.81 21.71 -7.60
N ALA A 341 -25.95 21.27 -8.15
CA ALA A 341 -27.04 20.64 -7.41
C ALA A 341 -26.66 19.27 -6.81
N ASP A 342 -25.61 18.64 -7.34
CA ASP A 342 -25.08 17.36 -6.86
C ASP A 342 -24.10 17.51 -5.69
N ILE A 343 -23.74 18.74 -5.30
CA ILE A 343 -22.80 19.00 -4.21
C ILE A 343 -23.58 19.19 -2.90
N GLU A 344 -23.50 18.19 -2.02
CA GLU A 344 -24.23 18.17 -0.75
C GLU A 344 -23.61 19.15 0.27
N SER A 345 -22.28 19.19 0.35
CA SER A 345 -21.54 20.14 1.19
C SER A 345 -20.09 20.37 0.70
N VAL A 346 -19.49 21.45 1.17
CA VAL A 346 -18.07 21.80 1.03
C VAL A 346 -17.45 21.70 2.43
N ILE A 347 -16.41 20.87 2.57
CA ILE A 347 -15.82 20.53 3.89
C ILE A 347 -14.42 21.13 4.11
N GLN A 348 -13.77 21.60 3.06
CA GLN A 348 -12.45 22.23 3.14
C GLN A 348 -12.21 23.10 1.91
N GLY A 349 -11.54 24.24 2.12
CA GLY A 349 -10.99 25.08 1.07
C GLY A 349 -9.51 25.29 1.29
N GLU A 350 -8.74 25.26 0.22
CA GLU A 350 -7.31 25.53 0.25
C GLU A 350 -6.97 26.57 -0.81
N LEU A 351 -6.35 27.67 -0.38
CA LEU A 351 -5.62 28.55 -1.27
C LEU A 351 -4.19 28.03 -1.36
N ILE A 352 -3.83 27.51 -2.53
CA ILE A 352 -2.50 27.03 -2.88
C ILE A 352 -1.82 28.12 -3.69
N VAL A 353 -0.79 28.76 -3.13
CA VAL A 353 0.06 29.70 -3.87
C VAL A 353 1.33 28.97 -4.25
N THR A 354 1.64 28.93 -5.54
CA THR A 354 2.83 28.27 -6.09
C THR A 354 3.75 29.31 -6.70
N TYR A 355 4.98 29.39 -6.22
CA TYR A 355 6.04 30.23 -6.75
C TYR A 355 6.99 29.34 -7.57
N GLY A 356 7.11 29.63 -8.85
CA GLY A 356 8.08 28.98 -9.74
C GLY A 356 9.43 29.70 -9.73
N SER A 357 10.49 28.99 -10.09
CA SER A 357 11.86 29.52 -10.16
C SER A 357 12.05 30.76 -11.05
N GLY A 358 11.15 31.00 -12.02
CA GLY A 358 11.13 32.20 -12.85
C GLY A 358 10.49 33.45 -12.21
N GLY A 359 10.06 33.37 -10.94
CA GLY A 359 9.27 34.42 -10.27
C GLY A 359 7.78 34.40 -10.60
N GLU A 360 7.35 33.52 -11.50
CA GLU A 360 5.94 33.25 -11.79
C GLU A 360 5.21 32.80 -10.52
N THR A 361 4.10 33.46 -10.20
CA THR A 361 3.24 33.08 -9.08
C THR A 361 1.89 32.65 -9.62
N SER A 362 1.49 31.41 -9.38
CA SER A 362 0.11 30.96 -9.59
C SER A 362 -0.62 30.80 -8.26
N ARG A 363 -1.90 31.12 -8.26
CA ARG A 363 -2.81 30.93 -7.12
C ARG A 363 -3.88 29.96 -7.57
N LEU A 364 -4.21 28.96 -6.76
CA LEU A 364 -5.25 28.00 -7.09
C LEU A 364 -6.12 27.80 -5.84
N ILE A 365 -7.44 27.81 -6.02
CA ILE A 365 -8.36 27.44 -4.95
C ILE A 365 -8.84 26.02 -5.19
N GLN A 366 -8.65 25.18 -4.18
CA GLN A 366 -9.04 23.78 -4.16
C GLN A 366 -10.14 23.57 -3.11
N LEU A 367 -11.27 23.01 -3.51
CA LEU A 367 -12.37 22.66 -2.62
C LEU A 367 -12.47 21.15 -2.46
N THR A 368 -12.59 20.68 -1.23
CA THR A 368 -13.04 19.31 -0.95
C THR A 368 -14.54 19.35 -0.71
N VAL A 369 -15.29 18.60 -1.52
CA VAL A 369 -16.76 18.56 -1.49
C VAL A 369 -17.27 17.15 -1.24
N VAL A 370 -18.45 17.03 -0.65
CA VAL A 370 -19.22 15.77 -0.56
C VAL A 370 -20.25 15.79 -1.69
N PRO A 371 -20.11 14.97 -2.75
CA PRO A 371 -21.16 14.78 -3.74
C PRO A 371 -22.29 13.91 -3.18
N THR A 372 -23.53 14.12 -3.64
CA THR A 372 -24.69 13.27 -3.31
C THR A 372 -24.47 11.81 -3.73
N GLU A 373 -25.17 10.87 -3.09
CA GLU A 373 -25.09 9.45 -3.43
C GLU A 373 -25.45 9.16 -4.90
N ALA A 374 -26.51 9.78 -5.41
CA ALA A 374 -26.89 9.67 -6.81
C ALA A 374 -25.80 10.17 -7.77
N CYS A 375 -25.06 11.22 -7.40
CA CYS A 375 -23.93 11.69 -8.17
C CYS A 375 -22.74 10.72 -8.12
N ARG A 376 -22.43 10.15 -6.95
CA ARG A 376 -21.34 9.16 -6.80
C ARG A 376 -21.57 7.95 -7.71
N GLU A 377 -22.78 7.40 -7.73
CA GLU A 377 -23.10 6.26 -8.61
C GLU A 377 -23.09 6.65 -10.10
N ARG A 378 -23.52 7.86 -10.50
CA ARG A 378 -23.36 8.33 -11.89
C ARG A 378 -21.89 8.46 -12.30
N ILE A 379 -21.05 9.06 -11.48
CA ILE A 379 -19.60 9.19 -11.74
C ILE A 379 -18.97 7.81 -11.86
N LYS A 380 -19.24 6.92 -10.91
CA LYS A 380 -18.73 5.54 -10.90
C LYS A 380 -19.12 4.75 -12.15
N SER A 381 -20.40 4.81 -12.55
CA SER A 381 -20.86 4.21 -13.81
C SER A 381 -20.10 4.80 -15.00
N TYR A 382 -20.04 6.13 -15.10
CA TYR A 382 -19.33 6.81 -16.19
C TYR A 382 -17.86 6.38 -16.27
N THR A 383 -17.12 6.40 -15.16
CA THR A 383 -15.70 6.00 -15.13
C THR A 383 -15.46 4.54 -15.49
N SER A 384 -16.45 3.67 -15.25
CA SER A 384 -16.35 2.24 -15.58
C SER A 384 -16.44 2.03 -17.09
N ASP A 385 -17.25 2.84 -17.77
CA ASP A 385 -17.46 2.77 -19.22
C ASP A 385 -16.43 3.62 -20.02
N HIS A 386 -15.84 4.66 -19.38
CA HIS A 386 -15.00 5.68 -20.04
C HIS A 386 -13.60 5.84 -19.39
N VAL A 387 -12.97 4.73 -19.00
CA VAL A 387 -11.69 4.63 -18.24
C VAL A 387 -10.53 5.51 -18.76
N LYS A 388 -10.54 5.89 -20.05
CA LYS A 388 -9.50 6.72 -20.70
C LYS A 388 -9.95 8.11 -21.11
N GLU A 389 -11.21 8.48 -20.87
CA GLU A 389 -11.73 9.79 -21.26
C GLU A 389 -11.33 10.88 -20.26
N THR A 390 -11.05 12.07 -20.78
CA THR A 390 -10.76 13.25 -19.96
C THR A 390 -12.04 14.04 -19.72
N VAL A 391 -12.32 14.31 -18.44
CA VAL A 391 -13.38 15.24 -18.03
C VAL A 391 -12.79 16.64 -17.80
N LEU A 392 -13.61 17.65 -18.09
CA LEU A 392 -13.42 19.03 -17.64
C LEU A 392 -14.25 19.24 -16.37
N ILE A 393 -13.73 20.04 -15.44
CA ILE A 393 -14.52 20.68 -14.40
C ILE A 393 -14.61 22.17 -14.77
N ASP A 394 -15.82 22.68 -14.92
CA ASP A 394 -16.09 24.11 -15.06
C ASP A 394 -16.58 24.64 -13.70
N PHE A 395 -15.91 25.64 -13.15
CA PHE A 395 -16.29 26.32 -11.92
C PHE A 395 -16.51 27.81 -12.22
N ASP A 396 -17.77 28.26 -12.23
CA ASP A 396 -18.15 29.66 -12.48
C ASP A 396 -17.60 30.23 -13.81
N GLY A 397 -17.53 29.39 -14.86
CA GLY A 397 -16.98 29.72 -16.17
C GLY A 397 -15.47 29.48 -16.31
N PHE A 398 -14.79 29.05 -15.25
CA PHE A 398 -13.39 28.64 -15.31
C PHE A 398 -13.28 27.14 -15.58
N GLN A 399 -12.76 26.79 -16.75
CA GLN A 399 -12.48 25.41 -17.12
C GLN A 399 -11.10 24.97 -16.61
N SER A 400 -11.07 23.93 -15.80
CA SER A 400 -9.84 23.22 -15.45
C SER A 400 -9.29 22.47 -16.66
N GLU A 401 -7.97 22.22 -16.70
CA GLU A 401 -7.38 21.34 -17.71
C GLU A 401 -8.01 19.92 -17.72
N PRO A 402 -8.16 19.29 -18.90
CA PRO A 402 -8.67 17.93 -19.04
C PRO A 402 -8.00 16.96 -18.07
N THR A 403 -8.81 16.20 -17.34
CA THR A 403 -8.34 15.27 -16.31
C THR A 403 -8.93 13.89 -16.56
N ILE A 404 -8.08 12.87 -16.64
CA ILE A 404 -8.55 11.47 -16.69
C ILE A 404 -9.31 11.20 -15.40
N MET A 405 -10.58 10.81 -15.54
CA MET A 405 -11.47 10.60 -14.40
C MET A 405 -11.16 9.25 -13.75
N LEU A 406 -10.39 9.26 -12.66
CA LEU A 406 -10.17 8.06 -11.85
C LEU A 406 -11.47 7.75 -11.06
N PRO A 407 -11.87 6.46 -10.94
CA PRO A 407 -13.03 6.07 -10.13
C PRO A 407 -12.98 6.64 -8.71
N ILE A 408 -13.99 7.43 -8.35
CA ILE A 408 -14.05 8.05 -7.03
C ILE A 408 -14.46 7.01 -6.00
N SER A 409 -13.50 6.52 -5.22
CA SER A 409 -13.75 5.63 -4.07
C SER A 409 -14.26 6.33 -2.83
N GLY A 410 -14.13 7.66 -2.80
CA GLY A 410 -14.32 8.47 -1.60
C GLY A 410 -15.75 8.97 -1.46
N GLU A 411 -16.12 9.24 -0.21
CA GLU A 411 -17.28 10.09 0.12
C GLU A 411 -17.06 11.56 -0.30
N VAL A 412 -15.83 11.90 -0.73
CA VAL A 412 -15.40 13.26 -1.05
C VAL A 412 -14.73 13.33 -2.43
N MET A 413 -14.91 14.48 -3.08
CA MET A 413 -14.30 14.83 -4.36
C MET A 413 -13.53 16.15 -4.21
N VAL A 414 -12.51 16.36 -5.05
CA VAL A 414 -11.72 17.59 -5.08
C VAL A 414 -12.03 18.38 -6.34
N ILE A 415 -12.47 19.63 -6.17
CA ILE A 415 -12.77 20.60 -7.24
C ILE A 415 -11.68 21.66 -7.24
N ARG A 416 -11.23 22.08 -8.43
CA ARG A 416 -10.27 23.17 -8.61
C ARG A 416 -11.00 24.36 -9.23
N GLY A 417 -11.03 25.48 -8.51
CA GLY A 417 -11.57 26.76 -8.99
C GLY A 417 -10.54 27.56 -9.79
N PRO A 418 -10.92 28.77 -10.25
CA PRO A 418 -10.05 29.65 -11.02
C PRO A 418 -8.73 30.00 -10.35
N SER A 419 -7.72 30.26 -11.19
CA SER A 419 -6.58 31.06 -10.76
C SER A 419 -7.06 32.47 -10.44
N THR A 420 -6.77 32.95 -9.24
CA THR A 420 -7.37 34.17 -8.73
C THR A 420 -6.51 34.90 -7.72
N ASP A 421 -6.58 36.23 -7.73
CA ASP A 421 -5.97 37.07 -6.70
C ASP A 421 -6.78 37.10 -5.39
N MET A 422 -8.00 36.55 -5.36
CA MET A 422 -8.83 36.47 -4.16
C MET A 422 -8.13 35.73 -3.01
N THR A 423 -8.22 36.29 -1.82
CA THR A 423 -7.91 35.59 -0.57
C THR A 423 -8.93 34.46 -0.32
N LEU A 424 -8.56 33.50 0.52
CA LEU A 424 -9.44 32.39 0.88
C LEU A 424 -10.73 32.85 1.58
N LYS A 425 -10.67 33.99 2.30
CA LYS A 425 -11.83 34.61 2.93
C LYS A 425 -12.75 35.27 1.90
N GLU A 426 -12.22 36.03 0.94
CA GLU A 426 -13.04 36.59 -0.15
C GLU A 426 -13.67 35.49 -1.01
N PHE A 427 -12.99 34.36 -1.19
CA PHE A 427 -13.56 33.20 -1.85
C PHE A 427 -14.73 32.59 -1.04
N GLU A 428 -14.57 32.38 0.26
CA GLU A 428 -15.67 31.93 1.14
C GLU A 428 -16.85 32.92 1.09
N GLU A 429 -16.57 34.22 1.24
CA GLU A 429 -17.55 35.31 1.17
C GLU A 429 -18.19 35.48 -0.22
N LYS A 430 -17.64 34.91 -1.29
CA LYS A 430 -18.22 34.93 -2.64
C LYS A 430 -18.97 33.64 -2.99
N TYR A 431 -18.39 32.48 -2.70
CA TYR A 431 -18.81 31.19 -3.25
C TYR A 431 -19.53 30.27 -2.25
N LEU A 432 -19.47 30.54 -0.96
CA LEU A 432 -19.99 29.65 0.09
C LEU A 432 -21.12 30.30 0.90
N ARG A 433 -21.92 29.47 1.59
CA ARG A 433 -23.02 29.88 2.49
C ARG A 433 -23.23 28.88 3.65
#